data_AF-A0A4Y2DKR0-F1
#
_entry.id   AF-A0A4Y2DKR0-F1
#
_cell.length_a   1.000
_cell.length_b   1.000
_cell.length_c   1.000
_cell.angle_alpha   90.00
_cell.angle_beta   90.00
_cell.angle_gamma   90.00
#
_symmetry.space_group_name_H-M   'P 1'
#
loop_
_entity.id
_entity.type
_entity.pdbx_description
1 polymer ?
#
loop_
_entity_poly.entity_id
_entity_poly.type
_entity_poly.pdbx_seq_one_letter_code
_entity_poly.pdbx_strand_id
1 'polypeptide(L)'
;RPDIIVQFENQILIIDITVTFEDEPDAFDRARERKKVRYNALLDLFKTPTNHVEIFAFVMGALGSWDPQNDILMRKFVTRSYLNLFRKLCTSDTIRWSRDIYVEHITGVRQFDPTQLTNDLTRPQEPTEDDPLYTDINNAQTADNSTANNQAEDNEEATDENNV
;
A
#
# COMPACT_ATOMS: atom_id res chain seq x y z
N ARG A 1 8.00 -3.03 -3.59
CA ARG A 1 7.96 -4.48 -3.29
C ARG A 1 6.73 -4.75 -2.44
N PRO A 2 5.88 -5.73 -2.80
CA PRO A 2 4.71 -6.12 -2.00
C PRO A 2 5.15 -6.82 -0.70
N ASP A 3 4.31 -6.81 0.32
CA ASP A 3 4.64 -7.38 1.64
C ASP A 3 4.77 -8.91 1.60
N ILE A 4 3.87 -9.57 0.87
CA ILE A 4 3.80 -11.04 0.82
C ILE A 4 3.54 -11.48 -0.62
N ILE A 5 4.34 -12.42 -1.10
CA ILE A 5 4.06 -13.16 -2.33
C ILE A 5 3.89 -14.61 -1.95
N VAL A 6 2.71 -15.18 -2.23
CA VAL A 6 2.41 -16.59 -1.97
C VAL A 6 2.23 -17.29 -3.30
N GLN A 7 2.99 -18.36 -3.52
CA GLN A 7 2.76 -19.29 -4.62
C GLN A 7 2.19 -20.59 -4.07
N PHE A 8 1.02 -20.98 -4.58
CA PHE A 8 0.37 -22.24 -4.24
C PHE A 8 -0.23 -22.85 -5.50
N GLU A 9 0.18 -24.06 -5.85
CA GLU A 9 -0.16 -24.71 -7.11
C GLU A 9 0.15 -23.80 -8.31
N ASN A 10 -0.82 -23.57 -9.19
CA ASN A 10 -0.72 -22.65 -10.33
C ASN A 10 -1.23 -21.24 -9.99
N GLN A 11 -1.38 -20.88 -8.71
CA GLN A 11 -1.80 -19.53 -8.30
C GLN A 11 -0.66 -18.79 -7.61
N ILE A 12 -0.43 -17.55 -8.05
CA ILE A 12 0.47 -16.58 -7.41
C ILE A 12 -0.40 -15.45 -6.85
N LEU A 13 -0.29 -15.20 -5.55
CA LEU A 13 -0.98 -14.14 -4.83
C LEU A 13 0.04 -13.09 -4.42
N ILE A 14 -0.14 -11.88 -4.91
CA ILE A 14 0.65 -10.71 -4.54
C ILE A 14 -0.17 -9.93 -3.52
N ILE A 15 0.23 -9.97 -2.26
CA ILE A 15 -0.52 -9.40 -1.15
C ILE A 15 0.27 -8.23 -0.57
N ASP A 16 -0.40 -7.11 -0.39
CA ASP A 16 0.15 -5.93 0.26
C ASP A 16 -0.85 -5.40 1.28
N ILE A 17 -0.35 -5.14 2.48
CA ILE A 17 -1.10 -4.71 3.64
C ILE A 17 -1.07 -3.19 3.69
N THR A 18 -2.24 -2.58 3.85
CA THR A 18 -2.35 -1.14 3.98
C THR A 18 -3.30 -0.78 5.10
N VAL A 19 -2.87 0.17 5.92
CA VAL A 19 -3.74 0.86 6.87
C VAL A 19 -4.06 2.21 6.27
N THR A 20 -5.34 2.57 6.16
CA THR A 20 -5.79 3.88 5.72
C THR A 20 -6.57 4.57 6.83
N PHE A 21 -6.56 5.89 6.85
CA PHE A 21 -7.53 6.62 7.64
C PHE A 21 -8.91 6.44 6.98
N GLU A 22 -9.91 6.04 7.77
CA GLU A 22 -11.27 5.72 7.32
C GLU A 22 -12.27 6.86 7.57
N ASP A 23 -11.89 8.08 7.25
CA ASP A 23 -12.72 9.28 7.39
C ASP A 23 -13.81 9.42 6.31
N GLU A 24 -13.61 8.79 5.16
CA GLU A 24 -14.52 8.84 4.01
C GLU A 24 -15.09 7.46 3.63
N PRO A 25 -16.31 7.40 3.06
CA PRO A 25 -16.97 6.14 2.71
C PRO A 25 -16.20 5.24 1.74
N ASP A 26 -15.41 5.82 0.83
CA ASP A 26 -14.65 5.15 -0.22
C ASP A 26 -13.15 5.04 0.12
N ALA A 27 -12.74 5.39 1.34
CA ALA A 27 -11.34 5.33 1.76
C ALA A 27 -10.69 3.96 1.51
N PHE A 28 -11.45 2.89 1.77
CA PHE A 28 -10.99 1.51 1.58
C PHE A 28 -10.83 1.15 0.10
N ASP A 29 -11.81 1.51 -0.74
CA ASP A 29 -11.76 1.23 -2.17
C ASP A 29 -10.59 1.97 -2.83
N ARG A 30 -10.37 3.24 -2.46
CA ARG A 30 -9.21 4.00 -2.95
C ARG A 30 -7.89 3.42 -2.49
N ALA A 31 -7.75 3.04 -1.22
CA ALA A 31 -6.54 2.42 -0.70
C ALA A 31 -6.21 1.12 -1.45
N ARG A 32 -7.24 0.30 -1.71
CA ARG A 32 -7.16 -0.93 -2.49
C ARG A 32 -6.74 -0.68 -3.93
N GLU A 33 -7.40 0.26 -4.61
CA GLU A 33 -7.11 0.57 -6.01
C GLU A 33 -5.69 1.12 -6.18
N ARG A 34 -5.23 1.99 -5.27
CA ARG A 34 -3.85 2.48 -5.26
C ARG A 34 -2.82 1.35 -5.19
N LYS A 35 -3.08 0.29 -4.43
CA LYS A 35 -2.19 -0.87 -4.35
C LYS A 35 -2.27 -1.75 -5.59
N LYS A 36 -3.47 -1.97 -6.14
CA LYS A 36 -3.65 -2.69 -7.41
C LYS A 36 -2.91 -2.01 -8.56
N VAL A 37 -3.11 -0.70 -8.74
CA VAL A 37 -2.42 0.09 -9.77
C VAL A 37 -0.91 0.03 -9.59
N ARG A 38 -0.40 0.24 -8.37
CA ARG A 38 1.04 0.21 -8.07
C ARG A 38 1.70 -1.11 -8.48
N TYR A 39 1.03 -2.23 -8.27
CA TYR A 39 1.60 -3.55 -8.52
C TYR A 39 1.14 -4.17 -9.83
N ASN A 40 0.38 -3.45 -10.66
CA ASN A 40 -0.19 -3.99 -11.90
C ASN A 40 0.89 -4.56 -12.83
N ALA A 41 2.06 -3.92 -12.91
CA ALA A 41 3.19 -4.39 -13.69
C ALA A 41 3.72 -5.79 -13.26
N LEU A 42 3.47 -6.20 -12.01
CA LEU A 42 3.87 -7.53 -11.52
C LEU A 42 2.99 -8.64 -12.11
N LEU A 43 1.79 -8.32 -12.61
CA LEU A 43 0.96 -9.32 -13.28
C LEU A 43 1.70 -9.87 -14.49
N ASP A 44 2.20 -9.01 -15.37
CA ASP A 44 2.89 -9.43 -16.59
C ASP A 44 4.22 -10.13 -16.29
N LEU A 45 4.91 -9.74 -15.21
CA LEU A 45 6.16 -10.36 -14.78
C LEU A 45 5.98 -11.81 -14.33
N PHE A 46 4.94 -12.08 -13.54
CA PHE A 46 4.73 -13.41 -12.94
C PHE A 46 3.83 -14.32 -13.78
N LYS A 47 3.06 -13.76 -14.73
CA LYS A 47 2.07 -14.51 -15.48
C LYS A 47 2.72 -15.39 -16.54
N THR A 48 2.30 -16.65 -16.54
CA THR A 48 2.66 -17.66 -17.53
C THR A 48 1.38 -18.21 -18.16
N PRO A 49 1.47 -18.95 -19.27
CA PRO A 49 0.28 -19.56 -19.89
C PRO A 49 -0.45 -20.55 -18.98
N THR A 50 0.20 -21.04 -17.92
CA THR A 50 -0.33 -22.11 -17.06
C THR A 50 -0.76 -21.61 -15.68
N ASN A 51 -0.40 -20.40 -15.27
CA ASN A 51 -0.69 -19.89 -13.93
C ASN A 51 -1.75 -18.77 -13.90
N HIS A 52 -2.20 -18.44 -12.70
CA HIS A 52 -3.05 -17.29 -12.41
C HIS A 52 -2.35 -16.40 -11.39
N VAL A 53 -2.23 -15.11 -11.70
CA VAL A 53 -1.64 -14.11 -10.80
C VAL A 53 -2.71 -13.13 -10.36
N GLU A 54 -2.80 -12.87 -9.06
CA GLU A 54 -3.81 -11.98 -8.48
C GLU A 54 -3.17 -11.03 -7.46
N ILE A 55 -3.52 -9.74 -7.53
CA ILE A 55 -3.08 -8.73 -6.57
C ILE A 55 -4.20 -8.49 -5.54
N PHE A 56 -3.87 -8.65 -4.27
CA PHE A 56 -4.74 -8.37 -3.14
C PHE A 56 -4.17 -7.26 -2.27
N ALA A 57 -4.94 -6.18 -2.12
CA ALA A 57 -4.72 -5.24 -1.03
C ALA A 57 -5.47 -5.74 0.21
N PHE A 58 -4.76 -5.96 1.30
CA PHE A 58 -5.36 -6.22 2.61
C PHE A 58 -5.52 -4.88 3.33
N VAL A 59 -6.75 -4.39 3.45
CA VAL A 59 -7.03 -3.02 3.89
C VAL A 59 -7.57 -3.01 5.32
N MET A 60 -6.96 -2.22 6.19
CA MET A 60 -7.43 -1.95 7.54
C MET A 60 -7.67 -0.45 7.72
N GLY A 61 -8.63 -0.10 8.55
CA GLY A 61 -8.82 1.26 9.04
C GLY A 61 -7.94 1.53 10.25
N ALA A 62 -7.31 2.71 10.29
CA ALA A 62 -6.50 3.18 11.41
C ALA A 62 -7.29 3.29 12.73
N LEU A 63 -8.60 3.50 12.68
CA LEU A 63 -9.49 3.50 13.85
C LEU A 63 -10.03 2.10 14.19
N GLY A 64 -9.54 1.06 13.50
CA GLY A 64 -9.84 -0.34 13.78
C GLY A 64 -10.89 -0.96 12.85
N SER A 65 -11.32 -0.26 11.81
CA SER A 65 -12.29 -0.78 10.86
C SER A 65 -11.71 -1.94 10.03
N TRP A 66 -12.50 -2.98 9.82
CA TRP A 66 -12.13 -4.13 8.97
C TRP A 66 -12.82 -4.02 7.62
N ASP A 67 -12.06 -4.10 6.52
CA ASP A 67 -12.66 -4.17 5.19
C ASP A 67 -13.27 -5.55 4.91
N PRO A 68 -14.59 -5.66 4.67
CA PRO A 68 -15.23 -6.93 4.33
C PRO A 68 -14.62 -7.66 3.12
N GLN A 69 -14.00 -6.94 2.18
CA GLN A 69 -13.35 -7.55 1.01
C GLN A 69 -12.10 -8.35 1.38
N ASN A 70 -11.48 -8.10 2.53
CA ASN A 70 -10.36 -8.91 3.03
C ASN A 70 -10.77 -10.37 3.24
N ASP A 71 -12.06 -10.63 3.51
CA ASP A 71 -12.54 -11.99 3.71
C ASP A 71 -12.39 -12.86 2.44
N ILE A 72 -12.37 -12.27 1.24
CA ILE A 72 -12.14 -12.99 -0.03
C ILE A 72 -10.76 -13.64 -0.02
N LEU A 73 -9.74 -12.88 0.38
CA LEU A 73 -8.37 -13.38 0.53
C LEU A 73 -8.29 -14.39 1.67
N MET A 74 -8.79 -14.02 2.85
CA MET A 74 -8.57 -14.83 4.06
C MET A 74 -9.27 -16.18 4.02
N ARG A 75 -10.42 -16.30 3.35
CA ARG A 75 -11.09 -17.60 3.16
C ARG A 75 -10.26 -18.62 2.38
N LYS A 76 -9.23 -18.20 1.65
CA LYS A 76 -8.27 -19.10 0.99
C LYS A 76 -7.31 -19.78 1.98
N PHE A 77 -7.06 -19.17 3.13
CA PHE A 77 -6.03 -19.61 4.08
C PHE A 77 -6.59 -20.16 5.40
N VAL A 78 -7.74 -19.67 5.85
CA VAL A 78 -8.24 -19.95 7.20
C VAL A 78 -9.71 -20.33 7.21
N THR A 79 -10.12 -21.06 8.26
CA THR A 79 -11.53 -21.41 8.49
C THR A 79 -12.36 -20.17 8.85
N ARG A 80 -13.69 -20.25 8.69
CA ARG A 80 -14.60 -19.15 9.05
C ARG A 80 -14.51 -18.76 10.53
N SER A 81 -14.39 -19.75 11.42
CA SER A 81 -14.26 -19.50 12.86
C SER A 81 -12.95 -18.77 13.18
N TYR A 82 -11.84 -19.18 12.55
CA TYR A 82 -10.57 -18.51 12.73
C TYR A 82 -10.56 -17.11 12.11
N LEU A 83 -11.18 -16.89 10.95
CA LEU A 83 -11.31 -15.56 10.34
C LEU A 83 -12.00 -14.54 11.28
N ASN A 84 -13.04 -14.98 11.99
CA ASN A 84 -13.70 -14.12 12.98
C ASN A 84 -12.79 -13.74 14.16
N LEU A 85 -11.91 -14.65 14.57
CA LEU A 85 -10.89 -14.37 15.58
C LEU A 85 -9.81 -13.44 15.01
N PHE A 86 -9.30 -13.76 13.81
CA PHE A 86 -8.26 -13.01 13.12
C PHE A 86 -8.64 -11.54 12.92
N ARG A 87 -9.89 -11.27 12.49
CA ARG A 87 -10.43 -9.91 12.40
C ARG A 87 -10.28 -9.14 13.71
N LYS A 88 -10.63 -9.76 14.84
CA LYS A 88 -10.54 -9.12 16.17
C LYS A 88 -9.09 -8.84 16.56
N LEU A 89 -8.17 -9.77 16.28
CA LEU A 89 -6.74 -9.61 16.55
C LEU A 89 -6.17 -8.45 15.72
N CYS A 90 -6.39 -8.45 14.41
CA CYS A 90 -5.92 -7.37 13.52
C CYS A 90 -6.47 -6.00 13.91
N THR A 91 -7.77 -5.90 14.20
CA THR A 91 -8.39 -4.65 14.66
C THR A 91 -7.77 -4.19 15.99
N SER A 92 -7.61 -5.10 16.95
CA SER A 92 -7.01 -4.78 18.25
C SER A 92 -5.57 -4.26 18.11
N ASP A 93 -4.76 -4.94 17.30
CA ASP A 93 -3.37 -4.54 17.06
C ASP A 93 -3.29 -3.21 16.31
N THR A 94 -4.15 -3.00 15.30
CA THR A 94 -4.20 -1.73 14.56
C THR A 94 -4.54 -0.55 15.47
N ILE A 95 -5.58 -0.70 16.31
CA ILE A 95 -5.97 0.35 17.28
C ILE A 95 -4.83 0.63 18.26
N ARG A 96 -4.17 -0.42 18.77
CA ARG A 96 -3.03 -0.28 19.68
C ARG A 96 -1.93 0.54 19.03
N TRP A 97 -1.52 0.19 17.81
CA TRP A 97 -0.49 0.92 17.06
C TRP A 97 -0.88 2.37 16.80
N SER A 98 -2.11 2.61 16.32
CA SER A 98 -2.61 3.97 16.10
C SER A 98 -2.58 4.82 17.38
N ARG A 99 -2.98 4.24 18.52
CA ARG A 99 -2.94 4.90 19.83
C ARG A 99 -1.50 5.20 20.27
N ASP A 100 -0.60 4.24 20.12
CA ASP A 100 0.79 4.40 20.53
C ASP A 100 1.49 5.48 19.69
N ILE A 101 1.26 5.50 18.38
CA ILE A 101 1.76 6.54 17.46
C ILE A 101 1.19 7.92 17.84
N TYR A 102 -0.11 8.02 18.10
CA TYR A 102 -0.75 9.28 18.49
C TYR A 102 -0.23 9.80 19.83
N VAL A 103 -0.14 8.93 20.84
CA VAL A 103 0.35 9.32 22.17
C VAL A 103 1.81 9.73 22.13
N GLU A 104 2.64 9.04 21.34
CA GLU A 104 4.02 9.47 21.10
C GLU A 104 4.07 10.85 20.43
N HIS A 105 3.25 11.08 19.41
CA HIS A 105 3.19 12.37 18.72
C HIS A 105 2.87 13.54 19.66
N ILE A 106 1.89 13.37 20.57
CA ILE A 106 1.49 14.44 21.50
C ILE A 106 2.44 14.61 22.69
N THR A 107 3.08 13.53 23.16
CA THR A 107 3.91 13.57 24.37
C THR A 107 5.41 13.68 24.08
N GLY A 108 5.84 13.34 22.87
CA GLY A 108 7.25 13.12 22.52
C GLY A 108 7.87 11.86 23.16
N VAL A 109 7.10 11.06 23.89
CA VAL A 109 7.59 9.87 24.60
C VAL A 109 7.24 8.61 23.81
N ARG A 110 8.27 7.86 23.40
CA ARG A 110 8.15 6.58 22.69
C ARG A 110 7.22 5.62 23.46
N GLN A 111 6.16 5.15 22.81
CA GLN A 111 5.14 4.28 23.43
C GLN A 111 5.31 2.79 23.15
N PHE A 112 6.25 2.44 22.27
CA PHE A 112 6.51 1.05 21.86
C PHE A 112 8.00 0.74 21.90
N ASP A 113 8.34 -0.51 22.14
CA ASP A 113 9.72 -0.98 22.04
C ASP A 113 10.11 -1.12 20.56
N PRO A 114 11.09 -0.35 20.05
CA PRO A 114 11.50 -0.43 18.65
C PRO A 114 12.04 -1.81 18.26
N THR A 115 12.52 -2.61 19.23
CA THR A 115 13.03 -3.96 18.97
C THR A 115 11.92 -4.99 18.76
N GLN A 116 10.68 -4.70 19.19
CA GLN A 116 9.52 -5.57 18.94
C GLN A 116 8.94 -5.42 17.53
N LEU A 117 9.20 -4.32 16.85
CA LEU A 117 8.78 -4.08 15.46
C LEU A 117 9.64 -4.79 14.43
N THR A 118 10.86 -5.16 14.83
CA THR A 118 11.86 -5.77 13.98
C THR A 118 11.91 -7.26 14.24
N ASN A 119 11.07 -8.03 13.54
CA ASN A 119 11.47 -9.39 13.15
C ASN A 119 12.50 -9.30 12.01
N ASP A 120 13.55 -8.47 12.18
CA ASP A 120 14.59 -8.20 11.16
C ASP A 120 15.43 -9.45 10.88
N LEU A 121 15.44 -10.42 11.80
CA LEU A 121 16.13 -11.69 11.60
C LEU A 121 15.51 -12.54 10.48
N THR A 122 14.25 -12.30 10.11
CA THR A 122 13.56 -13.04 9.03
C THR A 122 13.10 -12.15 7.88
N ARG A 123 13.28 -10.83 7.97
CA ARG A 123 13.01 -9.90 6.86
C ARG A 123 14.11 -10.07 5.80
N PRO A 124 13.78 -10.44 4.55
CA PRO A 124 14.79 -10.46 3.49
C PRO A 124 15.34 -9.05 3.29
N GLN A 125 16.66 -8.91 3.41
CA GLN A 125 17.40 -7.66 3.25
C GLN A 125 16.99 -6.96 1.95
N GLU A 126 16.88 -5.63 1.99
CA GLU A 126 16.62 -4.87 0.78
C GLU A 126 17.78 -5.06 -0.21
N PRO A 127 17.49 -5.17 -1.53
CA PRO A 127 18.52 -5.17 -2.56
C PRO A 127 19.40 -3.93 -2.37
N THR A 128 20.71 -4.12 -2.28
CA THR A 128 21.68 -3.00 -2.24
C THR A 128 21.91 -2.48 -3.66
N GLU A 129 22.53 -1.31 -3.83
CA GLU A 129 22.81 -0.73 -5.17
C GLU A 129 23.56 -1.69 -6.11
N ASP A 130 24.31 -2.64 -5.54
CA ASP A 130 25.05 -3.68 -6.26
C ASP A 130 24.18 -4.90 -6.66
N ASP A 131 22.92 -4.99 -6.23
CA ASP A 131 22.01 -6.09 -6.54
C ASP A 131 21.34 -5.87 -7.91
N PRO A 132 21.38 -6.86 -8.83
CA PRO A 132 20.75 -6.75 -10.15
C PRO A 132 19.22 -6.51 -10.13
N LEU A 133 18.56 -6.65 -8.97
CA LEU A 133 17.15 -6.32 -8.75
C LEU A 133 16.91 -4.92 -8.16
N TYR A 134 17.97 -4.14 -7.93
CA TYR A 134 17.86 -2.76 -7.46
C TYR A 134 17.19 -1.87 -8.52
N THR A 135 16.14 -1.16 -8.12
CA THR A 135 15.45 -0.18 -8.97
C THR A 135 15.32 1.13 -8.20
N ASP A 136 15.89 2.21 -8.75
CA ASP A 136 15.92 3.51 -8.11
C ASP A 136 14.62 4.28 -8.36
N ILE A 137 13.64 4.07 -7.48
CA ILE A 137 12.24 4.52 -7.62
C ILE A 137 12.08 6.04 -7.46
N ASN A 138 13.05 6.74 -6.86
CA ASN A 138 12.97 8.18 -6.60
C ASN A 138 13.37 9.04 -7.82
N ASN A 139 14.15 8.48 -8.75
CA ASN A 139 14.53 9.16 -9.98
C ASN A 139 13.44 9.10 -11.08
N ALA A 140 12.43 8.25 -10.94
CA ALA A 140 11.30 8.20 -11.87
C ALA A 140 10.28 9.35 -11.67
N GLN A 141 10.28 10.02 -10.50
CA GLN A 141 9.35 11.11 -10.20
C GLN A 141 9.83 12.50 -10.67
N THR A 142 11.12 12.67 -10.94
CA THR A 142 11.68 13.94 -11.42
C THR A 142 11.49 14.15 -12.93
N ALA A 143 11.36 13.08 -13.72
CA ALA A 143 11.18 13.14 -15.17
C ALA A 143 9.77 13.62 -15.59
N ASP A 144 8.72 13.22 -14.87
CA ASP A 144 7.34 13.60 -15.22
C ASP A 144 7.00 15.05 -14.83
N ASN A 145 7.62 15.59 -13.78
CA ASN A 145 7.37 16.96 -13.30
C ASN A 145 8.10 18.05 -14.12
N SER A 146 9.07 17.70 -14.97
CA SER A 146 9.74 18.70 -15.83
C SER A 146 8.93 19.04 -17.08
N THR A 147 7.97 18.20 -17.47
CA THR A 147 7.18 18.39 -18.70
C THR A 147 5.92 19.24 -18.46
N ALA A 148 5.39 19.26 -17.23
CA ALA A 148 4.18 20.01 -16.89
C ALA A 148 4.41 21.52 -16.64
N ASN A 149 5.62 21.93 -16.24
CA ASN A 149 5.90 23.33 -15.88
C ASN A 149 6.26 24.22 -17.09
N ASN A 150 6.50 23.67 -18.27
CA ASN A 150 6.87 24.45 -19.47
C ASN A 150 5.69 24.77 -20.40
N GLN A 151 4.44 24.45 -20.02
CA GLN A 151 3.24 24.77 -20.82
C GLN A 151 2.34 25.85 -20.18
N ALA A 152 2.72 26.40 -19.02
CA ALA A 152 1.94 27.41 -18.31
C ALA A 152 2.43 28.86 -18.50
N GLU A 153 3.60 29.09 -19.12
CA GLU A 153 4.20 30.44 -19.24
C GLU A 153 3.94 31.16 -20.59
N ASP A 154 3.29 30.52 -21.56
CA ASP A 154 3.11 31.08 -22.93
C ASP A 154 1.72 31.71 -23.22
N ASN A 155 0.86 31.93 -22.22
CA ASN A 155 -0.51 32.46 -22.43
C ASN A 155 -0.87 33.71 -21.60
N GLU A 156 0.08 34.59 -21.30
CA GLU A 156 -0.20 35.94 -20.78
C GLU A 156 0.41 37.01 -21.69
N GLU A 157 -0.10 37.15 -22.92
CA GLU A 157 -0.01 38.41 -23.66
C GLU A 157 -1.04 38.44 -24.80
N ALA A 158 -2.13 39.18 -24.61
CA ALA A 158 -2.93 39.90 -25.60
C ALA A 158 -4.43 39.82 -25.30
N THR A 159 -4.94 40.80 -24.56
CA THR A 159 -6.16 41.52 -24.96
C THR A 159 -6.19 42.84 -24.18
N ASP A 160 -5.71 43.91 -24.81
CA ASP A 160 -6.26 45.24 -24.57
C ASP A 160 -6.68 45.79 -25.94
N GLU A 161 -7.71 46.64 -25.93
CA GLU A 161 -8.28 47.41 -27.05
C GLU A 161 -9.59 46.92 -27.72
N ASN A 162 -10.63 47.76 -27.48
CA ASN A 162 -11.77 48.13 -28.32
C ASN A 162 -13.14 47.43 -28.08
N ASN A 163 -14.07 48.14 -27.40
CA ASN A 163 -15.18 48.81 -28.09
C ASN A 163 -16.01 49.74 -27.17
N VAL A 164 -16.10 51.01 -27.58
CA VAL A 164 -17.20 52.02 -27.50
C VAL A 164 -17.95 52.22 -26.18
#